data_AF-A0A8I1T8B4-F1
#
_entry.id   AF-A0A8I1T8B4-F1
#
_cell.length_a   1.000
_cell.length_b   1.000
_cell.length_c   1.000
_cell.angle_alpha   90.00
_cell.angle_beta   90.00
_cell.angle_gamma   90.00
#
_symmetry.space_group_name_H-M   'P 1'
#
loop_
_entity.id
_entity.type
_entity.pdbx_description
1 polymer ?
#
loop_
_entity_poly.entity_id
_entity_poly.type
_entity_poly.pdbx_seq_one_letter_code
_entity_poly.pdbx_strand_id
1 'polypeptide(L)' 'MATTPLDVRTEPPARRHELIFKTFDALARGEGFELINDHDPKPLYYQLEAEQTGKFSWNYLERGPEVWRVEIGRIA' A
#
# COMPACT_ATOMS: atom_id res chain seq x y z
N MET A 1 -14.71 -6.17 5.96
CA MET A 1 -13.53 -6.55 6.77
C MET A 1 -12.78 -5.27 7.07
N ALA A 2 -12.37 -5.03 8.31
CA ALA A 2 -11.59 -3.84 8.65
C ALA A 2 -10.14 -4.07 8.19
N THR A 3 -9.69 -3.27 7.24
CA THR A 3 -8.34 -3.33 6.68
C THR A 3 -7.38 -2.60 7.65
N THR A 4 -6.25 -3.22 8.03
CA THR A 4 -5.34 -2.64 9.02
C THR A 4 -4.65 -1.39 8.46
N PRO A 5 -4.69 -0.22 9.13
CA PRO A 5 -4.03 0.98 8.64
C PRO A 5 -2.51 0.91 8.84
N LEU A 6 -1.77 1.26 7.79
CA LEU A 6 -0.33 1.51 7.77
C LEU A 6 -0.11 2.98 7.40
N ASP A 7 0.04 3.82 8.42
CA ASP A 7 0.37 5.24 8.23
C ASP A 7 1.88 5.43 8.15
N VAL A 8 2.35 5.86 6.98
CA VAL A 8 3.78 6.07 6.71
C VAL A 8 4.18 7.54 6.70
N ARG A 9 3.25 8.47 6.99
CA ARG A 9 3.51 9.92 6.95
C ARG A 9 4.56 10.34 7.97
N THR A 10 4.62 9.64 9.11
CA THR A 10 5.62 9.86 10.17
C THR A 10 6.94 9.12 9.93
N GLU A 11 7.00 8.25 8.92
CA GLU A 11 8.19 7.45 8.64
C GLU A 11 9.15 8.20 7.71
N PRO A 12 10.48 8.08 7.92
CA PRO A 12 11.47 8.62 7.01
C PRO A 12 11.27 8.07 5.58
N PRO A 13 11.45 8.89 4.52
CA PRO A 13 11.22 8.46 3.14
C PRO A 13 11.93 7.16 2.75
N ALA A 14 13.16 6.96 3.25
CA ALA A 14 13.94 5.74 3.00
C ALA A 14 13.30 4.46 3.57
N ARG A 15 12.51 4.57 4.65
CA ARG A 15 11.91 3.44 5.35
C ARG A 15 10.49 3.11 4.88
N ARG A 16 9.80 4.05 4.24
CA ARG A 16 8.41 3.87 3.78
C ARG A 16 8.27 2.66 2.87
N HIS A 17 9.12 2.55 1.84
CA HIS A 17 9.09 1.40 0.92
C HIS A 17 9.32 0.08 1.65
N GLU A 18 10.35 -0.01 2.49
CA GLU A 18 10.64 -1.23 3.25
C GLU A 18 9.43 -1.70 4.07
N LEU A 19 8.79 -0.78 4.81
CA LEU A 19 7.62 -1.10 5.63
C LEU A 19 6.44 -1.58 4.78
N ILE A 20 6.17 -0.90 3.67
CA ILE A 20 5.06 -1.23 2.78
C ILE A 20 5.24 -2.62 2.15
N PHE A 21 6.42 -2.91 1.59
CA PHE A 21 6.71 -4.21 0.98
C PHE A 21 6.73 -5.32 2.01
N LYS A 22 7.35 -5.11 3.18
CA LYS A 22 7.31 -6.07 4.29
C LYS A 22 5.88 -6.37 4.76
N THR A 23 5.03 -5.35 4.80
CA THR A 23 3.61 -5.51 5.17
C THR A 23 2.88 -6.32 4.11
N PHE A 24 3.08 -6.01 2.82
CA PHE A 24 2.50 -6.77 1.71
C PHE A 24 2.96 -8.23 1.67
N ASP A 25 4.25 -8.48 1.91
CA ASP A 25 4.84 -9.83 1.92
C ASP A 25 4.33 -10.69 3.09
N ALA A 26 3.88 -10.06 4.18
CA ALA A 26 3.29 -10.75 5.32
C ALA A 26 1.80 -11.09 5.13
N LEU A 27 1.12 -10.52 4.12
CA LEU A 27 -0.31 -10.80 3.87
C LEU A 27 -0.52 -12.25 3.43
N ALA A 28 -1.56 -12.89 3.97
CA ALA A 28 -2.14 -14.08 3.36
C ALA A 28 -3.00 -13.70 2.14
N ARG A 29 -3.28 -14.69 1.28
CA ARG A 29 -4.19 -14.51 0.15
C ARG A 29 -5.58 -14.08 0.65
N GLY A 30 -6.11 -12.99 0.08
CA GLY A 30 -7.39 -12.40 0.44
C GLY A 30 -7.30 -11.33 1.53
N GLU A 31 -6.12 -11.12 2.14
CA GLU A 31 -5.89 -10.05 3.09
C GLU A 31 -5.41 -8.76 2.41
N GLY A 32 -5.51 -7.65 3.14
CA GLY A 32 -5.01 -6.35 2.71
C GLY A 32 -4.75 -5.42 3.88
N PHE A 33 -4.10 -4.31 3.59
CA PHE A 33 -3.87 -3.19 4.51
C PHE A 33 -4.23 -1.87 3.82
N GLU A 34 -4.53 -0.86 4.63
CA GLU A 34 -4.76 0.51 4.15
C GLU A 34 -3.46 1.30 4.29
N LEU A 35 -2.85 1.68 3.17
CA LEU A 35 -1.73 2.62 3.14
C LEU A 35 -2.24 4.06 3.29
N ILE A 36 -1.74 4.78 4.29
CA ILE A 36 -1.95 6.23 4.45
C ILE A 36 -0.63 6.96 4.16
N ASN A 37 -0.63 7.82 3.15
CA ASN A 37 0.56 8.54 2.67
C ASN A 37 0.29 10.05 2.52
N ASP A 38 1.36 10.85 2.49
CA ASP A 38 1.32 12.33 2.34
C ASP A 38 1.33 12.79 0.87
N HIS A 39 1.46 11.87 -0.08
CA HIS A 39 1.40 12.12 -1.52
C HIS A 39 0.83 10.90 -2.27
N ASP A 40 0.53 11.08 -3.56
CA ASP A 40 0.06 10.00 -4.43
C ASP A 40 1.10 8.86 -4.50
N PRO A 41 0.79 7.64 -4.03
CA PRO A 41 1.71 6.51 -4.07
C PRO A 41 1.78 5.83 -5.45
N LYS A 42 1.47 6.54 -6.54
CA LYS A 42 1.57 6.04 -7.92
C LYS A 42 2.91 5.37 -8.28
N PRO A 43 4.09 5.86 -7.85
CA PRO A 43 5.34 5.13 -8.09
C PRO A 43 5.37 3.73 -7.47
N LEU A 44 4.80 3.57 -6.28
CA LEU A 44 4.67 2.28 -5.60
C LEU A 44 3.73 1.34 -6.36
N TYR A 45 2.62 1.84 -6.91
CA TYR A 45 1.73 1.03 -7.76
C TYR A 45 2.51 0.38 -8.91
N TYR A 46 3.32 1.17 -9.63
CA TYR A 46 4.08 0.65 -10.77
C TYR A 46 5.15 -0.35 -10.35
N GLN A 47 5.76 -0.16 -9.17
CA GLN A 47 6.71 -1.12 -8.64
C GLN A 47 6.05 -2.47 -8.30
N LEU A 48 4.88 -2.44 -7.63
CA LEU A 48 4.10 -3.65 -7.37
C LEU A 48 3.60 -4.31 -8.67
N GLU A 49 3.21 -3.52 -9.68
CA GLU A 49 2.82 -4.02 -11.00
C GLU A 49 3.96 -4.77 -11.69
N ALA A 50 5.19 -4.26 -11.58
CA ALA A 50 6.38 -4.90 -12.16
C ALA A 50 6.84 -6.15 -11.39
N GLU A 51 6.79 -6.14 -10.05
CA GLU A 51 7.31 -7.22 -9.21
C GLU A 51 6.27 -8.31 -8.88
N GLN A 52 5.00 -7.94 -8.83
CA GLN A 52 3.89 -8.75 -8.32
C GLN A 52 2.70 -8.79 -9.31
N THR A 53 2.99 -8.79 -10.62
CA THR A 53 1.98 -8.77 -11.68
C THR A 53 0.86 -9.80 -11.45
N GLY A 54 -0.38 -9.33 -11.35
CA GLY A 54 -1.56 -10.16 -11.14
C GLY A 54 -1.71 -10.75 -9.73
N LYS A 55 -0.87 -10.37 -8.77
CA LYS A 55 -0.87 -10.91 -7.39
C LYS A 55 -1.38 -9.92 -6.34
N PHE A 56 -1.64 -8.66 -6.71
CA PHE A 56 -2.13 -7.64 -5.78
C PHE A 56 -3.38 -6.92 -6.32
N SER A 57 -4.18 -6.41 -5.39
CA SER A 57 -5.27 -5.46 -5.65
C SER A 57 -4.86 -4.06 -5.21
N TRP A 58 -5.39 -3.05 -5.89
CA TRP A 58 -5.13 -1.65 -5.59
C TRP A 58 -6.43 -0.85 -5.69
N ASN A 59 -6.88 -0.30 -4.56
CA ASN A 59 -8.11 0.48 -4.49
C ASN A 59 -7.89 1.80 -3.77
N TYR A 60 -8.18 2.91 -4.42
CA TYR A 60 -8.09 4.22 -3.77
C TYR A 60 -9.29 4.41 -2.84
N LEU A 61 -9.02 4.67 -1.56
CA LEU A 61 -10.02 5.07 -0.58
C LEU A 61 -10.14 6.59 -0.48
N GLU A 62 -9.03 7.32 -0.67
CA GLU A 62 -8.97 8.77 -0.64
C GLU A 62 -7.86 9.29 -1.57
N ARG A 63 -8.12 10.40 -2.27
CA ARG A 63 -7.23 10.97 -3.29
C ARG A 63 -6.90 12.43 -3.01
N GLY A 64 -6.22 12.70 -1.89
CA GLY A 64 -5.58 13.99 -1.62
C GLY A 64 -6.52 15.20 -1.58
N PRO A 65 -5.95 16.42 -1.49
CA PRO A 65 -4.52 16.73 -1.44
C PRO A 65 -3.89 16.54 -0.05
N GLU A 66 -4.68 16.46 1.02
CA GLU A 66 -4.17 16.40 2.40
C GLU A 66 -3.71 15.00 2.79
N VAL A 67 -4.43 13.96 2.35
CA VAL A 67 -4.14 12.56 2.66
C VAL A 67 -4.43 11.68 1.45
N TRP A 68 -3.56 10.70 1.21
CA TRP A 68 -3.77 9.66 0.21
C TRP A 68 -3.95 8.33 0.91
N ARG A 69 -5.08 7.66 0.63
CA ARG A 69 -5.42 6.38 1.25
C ARG A 69 -5.67 5.35 0.17
N VAL A 70 -4.96 4.23 0.25
CA VAL A 70 -5.06 3.13 -0.71
C VAL A 70 -5.17 1.82 0.04
N GLU A 71 -6.18 1.03 -0.28
CA GLU A 71 -6.22 -0.37 0.10
C GLU A 71 -5.37 -1.20 -0.86
N ILE A 72 -4.38 -1.89 -0.31
CA ILE A 72 -3.49 -2.81 -1.02
C ILE A 72 -3.76 -4.21 -0.49
N GLY A 73 -4.14 -5.14 -1.37
CA GLY A 73 -4.48 -6.51 -0.99
C GLY A 73 -3.68 -7.56 -1.76
N ARG A 74 -3.53 -8.76 -1.19
CA ARG A 74 -2.92 -9.92 -1.84
C ARG A 74 -3.99 -10.80 -2.48
N ILE A 75 -3.89 -11.01 -3.79
CA ILE A 75 -4.83 -11.84 -4.57
C ILE A 75 -4.31 -13.28 -4.72
N ALA A 76 -2.98 -13.48 -4.72
CA ALA A 76 -2.35 -14.78 -4.95
C ALA A 76 -1.16 -15.04 -4.01
#